data_AF-A0A924JUC5-F1
#
_entry.id   AF-A0A924JUC5-F1
#
_cell.length_a   1.000
_cell.length_b   1.000
_cell.length_c   1.000
_cell.angle_alpha   90.00
_cell.angle_beta   90.00
_cell.angle_gamma   90.00
#
_symmetry.space_group_name_H-M   'P 1'
#
loop_
_entity.id
_entity.type
_entity.pdbx_description
1 polymer ?
#
loop_
_entity_poly.entity_id
_entity_poly.type
_entity_poly.pdbx_seq_one_letter_code
_entity_poly.pdbx_strand_id
1 'polypeptide(L)'
;MTLIKIRACRRIVAGTIAVVAMLGALWSPSAAGAASSTGATAGSEPGWMATATSSKASTGFVTRRGSKLELDGKPFEFAGTNNYYLGYKSRAMADSVLDDAQAARFDVMRTWGFQDFQNPDGSGSVQSSFEGVWYQAWDAAAGQPMINDGANGLQKLDYVIAAASARNIKLIIPFVNNWNGFGGMDQYVRWAGGSTH
;
A
#
# COMPACT_ATOMS: atom_id res chain seq x y z
N MET A 1 13.08 2.79 -35.90
CA MET A 1 12.47 1.51 -36.34
C MET A 1 13.54 0.43 -36.25
N THR A 2 13.61 -0.27 -35.10
CA THR A 2 14.50 -1.41 -34.89
C THR A 2 13.75 -2.38 -33.99
N LEU A 3 13.14 -3.42 -34.59
CA LEU A 3 12.43 -4.48 -33.89
C LEU A 3 13.45 -5.50 -33.35
N ILE A 4 13.54 -5.64 -32.04
CA ILE A 4 14.20 -6.77 -31.38
C ILE A 4 13.15 -7.88 -31.20
N LYS A 5 13.27 -8.95 -31.98
CA LYS A 5 12.48 -10.18 -31.84
C LYS A 5 12.94 -10.96 -30.62
N ILE A 6 12.14 -10.98 -29.56
CA ILE A 6 12.32 -11.92 -28.43
C ILE A 6 11.53 -13.19 -28.76
N ARG A 7 12.24 -14.32 -28.87
CA ARG A 7 11.67 -15.65 -29.07
C ARG A 7 10.97 -16.10 -27.78
N ALA A 8 9.66 -16.32 -27.85
CA ALA A 8 8.88 -16.94 -26.78
C ALA A 8 9.26 -18.43 -26.64
N CYS A 9 9.83 -18.81 -25.49
CA CYS A 9 10.02 -20.19 -25.11
C CYS A 9 8.76 -20.66 -24.37
N ARG A 10 7.90 -21.38 -25.09
CA ARG A 10 6.64 -21.96 -24.59
C ARG A 10 6.99 -23.26 -23.85
N ARG A 11 6.96 -23.26 -22.52
CA ARG A 11 6.94 -24.49 -21.72
C ARG A 11 5.53 -24.72 -21.19
N ILE A 12 4.89 -25.73 -21.76
CA ILE A 12 3.67 -26.36 -21.29
C ILE A 12 4.01 -27.11 -20.00
N VAL A 13 3.31 -26.84 -18.90
CA VAL A 13 3.28 -27.75 -17.75
C VAL A 13 1.82 -28.14 -17.53
N ALA A 14 1.57 -29.44 -17.72
CA ALA A 14 0.30 -30.09 -17.49
C ALA A 14 0.01 -30.18 -15.99
N GLY A 15 -1.28 -30.14 -15.65
CA GLY A 15 -1.76 -30.02 -14.28
C GLY A 15 -1.59 -31.26 -13.41
N THR A 16 -1.89 -31.08 -12.12
CA THR A 16 -2.52 -32.10 -11.27
C THR A 16 -3.29 -31.36 -10.19
N ILE A 17 -4.61 -31.54 -10.19
CA ILE A 17 -5.52 -31.17 -9.09
C ILE A 17 -5.38 -32.27 -8.03
N ALA A 18 -5.04 -31.91 -6.81
CA ALA A 18 -5.20 -32.78 -5.65
C ALA A 18 -6.12 -32.09 -4.64
N VAL A 19 -7.37 -32.54 -4.62
CA VAL A 19 -8.33 -32.28 -3.54
C VAL A 19 -7.97 -33.23 -2.40
N VAL A 20 -7.62 -32.70 -1.23
CA VAL A 20 -7.60 -33.48 0.01
C VAL A 20 -8.62 -32.86 0.96
N ALA A 21 -9.73 -33.58 1.12
CA ALA A 21 -10.66 -33.39 2.21
C ALA A 21 -10.14 -34.19 3.42
N MET A 22 -10.11 -33.58 4.61
CA MET A 22 -10.23 -34.32 5.85
C MET A 22 -11.09 -33.56 6.86
N LEU A 23 -12.04 -34.33 7.41
CA LEU A 23 -13.04 -33.96 8.39
C LEU A 23 -12.43 -33.69 9.77
N GLY A 24 -13.06 -32.74 10.48
CA GLY A 24 -13.62 -32.96 11.82
C GLY A 24 -12.67 -33.05 13.01
N ALA A 25 -12.79 -32.10 13.94
CA ALA A 25 -13.31 -32.36 15.29
C ALA A 25 -13.42 -31.06 16.09
N LEU A 26 -14.66 -30.72 16.44
CA LEU A 26 -15.03 -29.81 17.51
C LEU A 26 -14.76 -30.50 18.85
N TRP A 27 -13.98 -29.89 19.74
CA TRP A 27 -14.24 -29.93 21.18
C TRP A 27 -13.43 -28.88 21.95
N SER A 28 -14.11 -28.14 22.81
CA SER A 28 -13.65 -27.41 24.00
C SER A 28 -14.85 -27.42 24.96
N PRO A 29 -14.73 -27.11 26.27
CA PRO A 29 -13.54 -26.89 27.10
C PRO A 29 -13.56 -27.79 28.37
N SER A 30 -12.50 -27.76 29.19
CA SER A 30 -12.64 -28.10 30.61
C SER A 30 -11.91 -27.08 31.48
N ALA A 31 -12.64 -26.61 32.47
CA ALA A 31 -12.27 -25.58 33.43
C ALA A 31 -11.58 -26.17 34.66
N ALA A 32 -11.07 -25.23 35.47
CA ALA A 32 -10.81 -25.30 36.90
C ALA A 32 -9.48 -25.94 37.38
N GLY A 33 -8.71 -25.10 38.05
CA GLY A 33 -7.56 -25.45 38.86
C GLY A 33 -7.07 -24.23 39.63
N ALA A 34 -7.92 -23.68 40.51
CA ALA A 34 -7.50 -22.70 41.50
C ALA A 34 -6.66 -23.43 42.57
N ALA A 35 -5.40 -23.06 42.71
CA ALA A 35 -4.57 -23.45 43.84
C ALA A 35 -4.13 -22.17 44.58
N SER A 36 -4.68 -22.01 45.78
CA SER A 36 -4.18 -21.09 46.79
C SER A 36 -3.11 -21.82 47.61
N SER A 37 -1.93 -21.21 47.78
CA SER A 37 -0.99 -21.60 48.83
C SER A 37 -0.32 -20.37 49.41
N THR A 38 -0.74 -20.05 50.62
CA THR A 38 0.02 -19.65 51.82
C THR A 38 1.37 -18.93 51.65
N GLY A 39 1.44 -17.79 52.35
CA GLY A 39 2.57 -16.88 52.38
C GLY A 39 3.86 -17.44 53.01
N ALA A 40 4.94 -16.76 52.63
CA ALA A 40 6.19 -16.70 53.36
C ALA A 40 6.61 -15.21 53.43
N THR A 41 6.88 -14.76 54.64
CA THR A 41 7.31 -13.41 55.00
C THR A 41 8.82 -13.23 54.79
N ALA A 42 9.16 -11.97 54.47
CA ALA A 42 10.40 -11.25 54.76
C ALA A 42 11.63 -11.53 53.86
N GLY A 43 11.95 -10.50 53.08
CA GLY A 43 13.22 -10.25 52.42
C GLY A 43 13.17 -8.88 51.77
N SER A 44 13.45 -7.83 52.54
CA SER A 44 13.55 -6.45 52.04
C SER A 44 14.82 -6.32 51.18
N GLU A 45 14.67 -6.50 49.87
CA GLU A 45 15.69 -6.12 48.90
C GLU A 45 15.43 -4.69 48.38
N PRO A 46 16.48 -3.87 48.18
CA PRO A 46 16.34 -2.54 47.64
C PRO A 46 15.72 -2.63 46.23
N GLY A 47 14.58 -1.97 46.07
CA GLY A 47 13.81 -1.94 44.84
C GLY A 47 14.65 -1.40 43.68
N TRP A 48 15.19 -2.29 42.87
CA TRP A 48 15.45 -1.99 41.49
C TRP A 48 14.06 -1.81 40.86
N MET A 49 13.70 -0.57 40.56
CA MET A 49 12.53 -0.31 39.73
C MET A 49 12.77 -1.04 38.40
N ALA A 50 12.05 -2.14 38.18
CA ALA A 50 11.84 -2.65 36.86
C ALA A 50 11.12 -1.53 36.10
N THR A 51 11.89 -0.72 35.35
CA THR A 51 11.33 0.20 34.39
C THR A 51 10.53 -0.66 33.44
N ALA A 52 9.21 -0.67 33.60
CA ALA A 52 8.32 -1.21 32.60
C ALA A 52 8.58 -0.36 31.36
N THR A 53 9.44 -0.85 30.47
CA THR A 53 9.53 -0.35 29.12
C THR A 53 8.16 -0.61 28.54
N SER A 54 7.31 0.41 28.54
CA SER A 54 6.08 0.38 27.76
C SER A 54 6.54 0.08 26.34
N SER A 55 6.35 -1.16 25.88
CA SER A 55 6.56 -1.47 24.47
C SER A 55 5.53 -0.63 23.74
N LYS A 56 5.96 0.51 23.20
CA LYS A 56 5.10 1.34 22.37
C LYS A 56 4.58 0.40 21.29
N ALA A 57 3.26 0.22 21.24
CA ALA A 57 2.63 -0.67 20.29
C ALA A 57 3.19 -0.35 18.88
N SER A 58 3.59 -1.40 18.15
CA SER A 58 4.11 -1.27 16.79
C SER A 58 3.05 -0.58 15.94
N THR A 59 3.30 0.68 15.60
CA THR A 59 2.35 1.45 14.78
C THR A 59 2.35 0.96 13.33
N GLY A 60 3.36 0.18 12.92
CA GLY A 60 3.54 -0.27 11.55
C GLY A 60 3.97 0.84 10.58
N PHE A 61 4.00 2.10 11.04
CA PHE A 61 4.48 3.25 10.31
C PHE A 61 5.99 3.41 10.46
N VAL A 62 6.63 3.78 9.35
CA VAL A 62 8.02 4.22 9.36
C VAL A 62 8.08 5.61 9.99
N THR A 63 8.99 5.79 10.92
CA THR A 63 9.24 7.04 11.64
C THR A 63 10.67 7.51 11.41
N ARG A 64 10.99 8.72 11.86
CA ARG A 64 12.34 9.30 11.76
C ARG A 64 12.93 9.51 13.14
N ARG A 65 14.18 9.11 13.34
CA ARG A 65 15.02 9.49 14.50
C ARG A 65 16.32 10.13 14.00
N GLY A 66 16.47 11.44 14.22
CA GLY A 66 17.65 12.16 13.75
C GLY A 66 17.77 12.12 12.22
N SER A 67 18.82 11.50 11.68
CA SER A 67 19.00 11.27 10.24
C SER A 67 18.58 9.88 9.77
N LYS A 68 18.06 9.03 10.65
CA LYS A 68 17.71 7.63 10.36
C LYS A 68 16.20 7.43 10.32
N LEU A 69 15.77 6.43 9.57
CA LEU A 69 14.41 5.92 9.62
C LEU A 69 14.33 4.75 10.60
N GLU A 70 13.16 4.58 11.23
CA GLU A 70 12.87 3.48 12.13
C GLU A 70 11.51 2.86 11.84
N LEU A 71 11.44 1.53 11.91
CA LEU A 71 10.20 0.76 11.89
C LEU A 71 10.12 -0.04 13.18
N ASP A 72 9.06 0.19 13.96
CA ASP A 72 8.81 -0.47 15.24
C ASP A 72 10.02 -0.40 16.19
N GLY A 73 10.65 0.78 16.25
CA GLY A 73 11.79 1.07 17.13
C GLY A 73 13.13 0.52 16.67
N LYS A 74 13.21 -0.12 15.49
CA LYS A 74 14.46 -0.63 14.92
C LYS A 74 14.88 0.23 13.71
N PRO A 75 16.19 0.39 13.44
CA PRO A 75 16.66 1.03 12.22
C PRO A 75 16.00 0.41 10.99
N PHE A 76 15.48 1.27 10.10
CA PHE A 76 14.84 0.87 8.85
C PHE A 76 15.68 1.40 7.68
N GLU A 77 16.62 0.57 7.25
CA GLU A 77 17.33 0.72 5.98
C GLU A 77 16.59 -0.11 4.94
N PHE A 78 16.40 0.44 3.73
CA PHE A 78 15.53 -0.18 2.75
C PHE A 78 16.08 -0.11 1.32
N ALA A 79 15.75 -1.12 0.53
CA ALA A 79 15.81 -1.04 -0.92
C ALA A 79 14.42 -0.62 -1.45
N GLY A 80 14.39 0.38 -2.34
CA GLY A 80 13.15 0.92 -2.87
C GLY A 80 13.10 0.95 -4.40
N THR A 81 11.88 0.96 -4.94
CA THR A 81 11.62 1.13 -6.38
C THR A 81 10.40 2.01 -6.63
N ASN A 82 10.17 2.38 -7.90
CA ASN A 82 9.04 3.19 -8.35
C ASN A 82 8.20 2.42 -9.36
N ASN A 83 6.89 2.45 -9.20
CA ASN A 83 5.94 1.97 -10.18
C ASN A 83 4.70 2.87 -10.19
N TYR A 84 4.57 3.69 -11.23
CA TYR A 84 3.51 4.68 -11.31
C TYR A 84 2.14 4.10 -11.68
N TYR A 85 2.06 2.83 -12.09
CA TYR A 85 0.86 2.28 -12.72
C TYR A 85 0.02 1.33 -11.88
N LEU A 86 0.46 1.03 -10.65
CA LEU A 86 -0.27 0.15 -9.72
C LEU A 86 -1.73 0.62 -9.51
N GLY A 87 -1.93 1.93 -9.37
CA GLY A 87 -3.22 2.54 -9.09
C GLY A 87 -4.21 2.59 -10.26
N TYR A 88 -3.78 2.33 -11.50
CA TYR A 88 -4.67 2.40 -12.66
C TYR A 88 -4.67 1.16 -13.57
N LYS A 89 -3.70 0.26 -13.43
CA LYS A 89 -3.72 -1.04 -14.13
C LYS A 89 -4.64 -2.05 -13.43
N SER A 90 -4.74 -3.25 -14.03
CA SER A 90 -5.53 -4.35 -13.47
C SER A 90 -4.90 -4.89 -12.17
N ARG A 91 -5.72 -5.49 -11.31
CA ARG A 91 -5.25 -6.12 -10.06
C ARG A 91 -4.17 -7.16 -10.33
N ALA A 92 -4.34 -8.01 -11.35
CA ALA A 92 -3.36 -9.01 -11.74
C ALA A 92 -1.98 -8.43 -12.09
N MET A 93 -1.94 -7.27 -12.76
CA MET A 93 -0.67 -6.59 -13.04
C MET A 93 -0.08 -5.94 -11.79
N ALA A 94 -0.91 -5.36 -10.92
CA ALA A 94 -0.45 -4.81 -9.65
C ALA A 94 0.13 -5.92 -8.75
N ASP A 95 -0.54 -7.07 -8.66
CA ASP A 95 -0.05 -8.25 -7.94
C ASP A 95 1.27 -8.74 -8.50
N SER A 96 1.37 -8.93 -9.82
CA SER A 96 2.61 -9.37 -10.46
C SER A 96 3.79 -8.48 -10.11
N VAL A 97 3.62 -7.15 -10.16
CA VAL A 97 4.69 -6.21 -9.80
C VAL A 97 5.06 -6.31 -8.32
N LEU A 98 4.06 -6.44 -7.44
CA LEU A 98 4.33 -6.53 -6.00
C LEU A 98 4.93 -7.88 -5.61
N ASP A 99 4.57 -8.96 -6.30
CA ASP A 99 5.16 -10.30 -6.16
C ASP A 99 6.63 -10.26 -6.60
N ASP A 100 6.91 -9.67 -7.76
CA ASP A 100 8.29 -9.48 -8.25
C ASP A 100 9.11 -8.62 -7.29
N ALA A 101 8.53 -7.54 -6.75
CA ALA A 101 9.18 -6.68 -5.78
C ALA A 101 9.50 -7.42 -4.48
N GLN A 102 8.58 -8.24 -3.99
CA GLN A 102 8.81 -9.08 -2.81
C GLN A 102 9.90 -10.13 -3.06
N ALA A 103 9.85 -10.81 -4.21
CA ALA A 103 10.86 -11.80 -4.60
C ALA A 103 12.26 -11.17 -4.74
N ALA A 104 12.33 -9.93 -5.23
CA ALA A 104 13.55 -9.14 -5.35
C ALA A 104 13.98 -8.46 -4.03
N ARG A 105 13.22 -8.62 -2.93
CA ARG A 105 13.49 -8.02 -1.61
C ARG A 105 13.48 -6.48 -1.59
N PHE A 106 12.60 -5.86 -2.36
CA PHE A 106 12.28 -4.43 -2.17
C PHE A 106 11.35 -4.25 -0.96
N ASP A 107 11.71 -3.34 -0.06
CA ASP A 107 10.90 -3.02 1.12
C ASP A 107 9.94 -1.85 0.86
N VAL A 108 10.27 -0.97 -0.10
CA VAL A 108 9.53 0.26 -0.37
C VAL A 108 9.16 0.39 -1.85
N MET A 109 7.90 0.70 -2.11
CA MET A 109 7.36 0.98 -3.45
C MET A 109 6.76 2.38 -3.48
N ARG A 110 7.23 3.22 -4.40
CA ARG A 110 6.61 4.52 -4.69
C ARG A 110 5.62 4.40 -5.83
N THR A 111 4.39 4.86 -5.63
CA THR A 111 3.30 4.81 -6.62
C THR A 111 2.38 6.01 -6.52
N TRP A 112 1.69 6.39 -7.60
CA TRP A 112 0.88 7.61 -7.64
C TRP A 112 -0.38 7.50 -6.78
N GLY A 113 -0.58 8.48 -5.90
CA GLY A 113 -1.83 8.73 -5.18
C GLY A 113 -2.71 9.79 -5.84
N PHE A 114 -2.42 10.15 -7.10
CA PHE A 114 -3.11 11.20 -7.85
C PHE A 114 -3.47 10.71 -9.25
N GLN A 115 -4.59 11.23 -9.75
CA GLN A 115 -5.15 11.05 -11.09
C GLN A 115 -6.12 12.21 -11.30
N ASP A 116 -5.60 13.36 -11.72
CA ASP A 116 -6.32 14.65 -11.74
C ASP A 116 -6.78 14.97 -13.17
N PHE A 117 -8.09 15.00 -13.43
CA PHE A 117 -8.62 15.20 -14.78
C PHE A 117 -9.68 16.28 -14.84
N GLN A 118 -9.84 16.95 -15.97
CA GLN A 118 -10.90 17.94 -16.12
C GLN A 118 -12.28 17.28 -16.00
N ASN A 119 -12.50 16.20 -16.77
CA ASN A 119 -13.74 15.43 -16.79
C ASN A 119 -13.47 13.95 -16.44
N PRO A 120 -14.44 13.20 -15.87
CA PRO A 120 -14.30 11.77 -15.56
C PRO A 120 -13.88 10.87 -16.72
N ASP A 121 -14.25 11.22 -17.95
CA ASP A 121 -13.86 10.50 -19.16
C ASP A 121 -12.43 10.86 -19.63
N GLY A 122 -11.75 11.76 -18.93
CA GLY A 122 -10.43 12.30 -19.26
C GLY A 122 -10.45 13.44 -20.26
N SER A 123 -11.59 13.78 -20.85
CA SER A 123 -11.70 14.87 -21.83
C SER A 123 -11.40 16.23 -21.19
N GLY A 124 -10.87 17.16 -21.99
CA GLY A 124 -10.54 18.52 -21.54
C GLY A 124 -9.36 18.61 -20.56
N SER A 125 -8.78 17.49 -20.13
CA SER A 125 -7.68 17.44 -19.15
C SER A 125 -6.36 17.90 -19.74
N VAL A 126 -5.38 18.21 -18.89
CA VAL A 126 -4.00 18.51 -19.31
C VAL A 126 -3.39 17.33 -20.07
N GLN A 127 -3.72 16.10 -19.65
CA GLN A 127 -3.38 14.87 -20.34
C GLN A 127 -4.57 13.91 -20.30
N SER A 128 -4.73 13.11 -21.34
CA SER A 128 -5.77 12.07 -21.40
C SER A 128 -5.70 11.10 -20.22
N SER A 129 -6.85 10.59 -19.81
CA SER A 129 -6.94 9.56 -18.78
C SER A 129 -6.29 8.25 -19.21
N PHE A 130 -5.85 7.46 -18.24
CA PHE A 130 -5.27 6.15 -18.46
C PHE A 130 -6.26 5.09 -17.97
N GLU A 131 -6.67 4.19 -18.86
CA GLU A 131 -7.57 3.07 -18.53
C GLU A 131 -8.92 3.51 -17.91
N GLY A 132 -9.36 4.76 -18.15
CA GLY A 132 -10.60 5.31 -17.58
C GLY A 132 -10.58 5.46 -16.05
N VAL A 133 -9.39 5.48 -15.45
CA VAL A 133 -9.19 5.67 -14.01
C VAL A 133 -8.97 7.15 -13.71
N TRP A 134 -9.68 7.66 -12.71
CA TRP A 134 -9.56 9.04 -12.23
C TRP A 134 -9.82 9.08 -10.72
N TYR A 135 -9.10 9.92 -9.99
CA TYR A 135 -9.27 10.08 -8.54
C TYR A 135 -9.96 11.41 -8.23
N GLN A 136 -9.56 12.46 -8.96
CA GLN A 136 -10.16 13.79 -8.84
C GLN A 136 -10.56 14.31 -10.22
N ALA A 137 -11.70 15.00 -10.27
CA ALA A 137 -12.09 15.76 -11.44
C ALA A 137 -12.80 17.06 -11.07
N TRP A 138 -13.11 17.92 -12.04
CA TRP A 138 -13.84 19.16 -11.78
C TRP A 138 -15.34 18.97 -11.89
N ASP A 139 -16.07 19.32 -10.83
CA ASP A 139 -17.52 19.47 -10.90
C ASP A 139 -17.84 20.91 -11.33
N ALA A 140 -18.22 21.08 -12.60
CA ALA A 140 -18.57 22.38 -13.15
C ALA A 140 -19.88 22.95 -12.56
N ALA A 141 -20.81 22.10 -12.12
CA ALA A 141 -22.06 22.54 -11.52
C ALA A 141 -21.84 23.03 -10.07
N ALA A 142 -20.98 22.33 -9.34
CA ALA A 142 -20.64 22.68 -7.96
C ALA A 142 -19.48 23.69 -7.85
N GLY A 143 -18.77 23.96 -8.95
CA GLY A 143 -17.63 24.89 -8.99
C GLY A 143 -16.44 24.46 -8.14
N GLN A 144 -16.22 23.15 -7.97
CA GLN A 144 -15.18 22.61 -7.09
C GLN A 144 -14.69 21.23 -7.54
N PRO A 145 -13.52 20.74 -7.06
CA PRO A 145 -13.09 19.38 -7.34
C PRO A 145 -14.03 18.35 -6.69
N MET A 146 -14.29 17.26 -7.40
CA MET A 146 -14.98 16.06 -6.90
C MET A 146 -14.01 14.87 -6.82
N ILE A 147 -14.34 13.92 -5.96
CA ILE A 147 -13.56 12.71 -5.69
C ILE A 147 -14.29 11.47 -6.22
N ASN A 148 -13.53 10.53 -6.79
CA ASN A 148 -14.03 9.22 -7.18
C ASN A 148 -13.66 8.15 -6.15
N ASP A 149 -14.57 7.85 -5.22
CA ASP A 149 -14.43 6.72 -4.28
C ASP A 149 -14.88 5.37 -4.88
N GLY A 150 -15.13 5.33 -6.19
CA GLY A 150 -15.67 4.17 -6.91
C GLY A 150 -14.62 3.16 -7.38
N ALA A 151 -15.09 2.13 -8.09
CA ALA A 151 -14.29 1.00 -8.55
C ALA A 151 -13.18 1.37 -9.58
N ASN A 152 -13.36 2.45 -10.32
CA ASN A 152 -12.35 3.03 -11.22
C ASN A 152 -11.68 4.28 -10.63
N GLY A 153 -11.79 4.49 -9.31
CA GLY A 153 -11.15 5.57 -8.58
C GLY A 153 -10.33 5.05 -7.41
N LEU A 154 -10.52 5.63 -6.23
CA LEU A 154 -9.70 5.36 -5.04
C LEU A 154 -9.75 3.91 -4.57
N GLN A 155 -10.78 3.11 -4.90
CA GLN A 155 -10.78 1.66 -4.60
C GLN A 155 -9.64 0.90 -5.29
N LYS A 156 -9.08 1.44 -6.38
CA LYS A 156 -7.86 0.88 -6.98
C LYS A 156 -6.63 1.16 -6.12
N LEU A 157 -6.52 2.36 -5.55
CA LEU A 157 -5.45 2.68 -4.61
C LEU A 157 -5.59 1.90 -3.30
N ASP A 158 -6.82 1.73 -2.79
CA ASP A 158 -7.11 0.88 -1.63
C ASP A 158 -6.61 -0.55 -1.84
N TYR A 159 -6.86 -1.10 -3.02
CA TYR A 159 -6.35 -2.41 -3.40
C TYR A 159 -4.82 -2.46 -3.36
N VAL A 160 -4.14 -1.46 -3.93
CA VAL A 160 -2.68 -1.40 -3.94
C VAL A 160 -2.12 -1.31 -2.52
N ILE A 161 -2.74 -0.53 -1.64
CA ILE A 161 -2.35 -0.41 -0.23
C ILE A 161 -2.47 -1.77 0.47
N ALA A 162 -3.61 -2.45 0.32
CA ALA A 162 -3.84 -3.77 0.91
C ALA A 162 -2.87 -4.82 0.34
N ALA A 163 -2.69 -4.85 -0.97
CA ALA A 163 -1.83 -5.79 -1.68
C ALA A 163 -0.34 -5.62 -1.31
N ALA A 164 0.12 -4.37 -1.14
CA ALA A 164 1.48 -4.07 -0.68
C ALA A 164 1.66 -4.47 0.78
N SER A 165 0.68 -4.18 1.64
CA SER A 165 0.69 -4.57 3.06
C SER A 165 0.79 -6.09 3.23
N ALA A 166 0.03 -6.86 2.46
CA ALA A 166 0.08 -8.33 2.48
C ALA A 166 1.47 -8.90 2.11
N ARG A 167 2.31 -8.10 1.44
CA ARG A 167 3.66 -8.47 1.01
C ARG A 167 4.77 -7.83 1.84
N ASN A 168 4.42 -7.11 2.91
CA ASN A 168 5.32 -6.33 3.75
C ASN A 168 6.05 -5.20 2.98
N ILE A 169 5.45 -4.66 1.94
CA ILE A 169 5.97 -3.52 1.17
C ILE A 169 5.37 -2.22 1.72
N LYS A 170 6.21 -1.26 2.10
CA LYS A 170 5.78 0.09 2.50
C LYS A 170 5.58 0.95 1.27
N LEU A 171 4.63 1.88 1.33
CA LEU A 171 4.31 2.76 0.21
C LEU A 171 4.77 4.19 0.44
N ILE A 172 5.30 4.81 -0.61
CA ILE A 172 5.43 6.27 -0.73
C ILE A 172 4.35 6.72 -1.72
N ILE A 173 3.41 7.53 -1.25
CA ILE A 173 2.25 7.99 -2.03
C ILE A 173 2.32 9.51 -2.16
N PRO A 174 2.91 10.07 -3.24
CA PRO A 174 2.75 11.48 -3.57
C PRO A 174 1.28 11.78 -3.93
N PHE A 175 0.83 12.98 -3.60
CA PHE A 175 -0.56 13.43 -3.77
C PHE A 175 -0.78 14.36 -4.96
N VAL A 176 0.29 14.83 -5.61
CA VAL A 176 0.21 15.64 -6.83
C VAL A 176 1.50 15.48 -7.62
N ASN A 177 1.41 15.68 -8.94
CA ASN A 177 2.57 15.74 -9.82
C ASN A 177 2.96 17.19 -10.11
N ASN A 178 4.26 17.48 -10.18
CA ASN A 178 4.73 18.74 -10.78
C ASN A 178 4.45 18.72 -12.29
N TRP A 179 4.68 17.59 -12.94
CA TRP A 179 4.53 17.46 -14.38
C TRP A 179 3.09 17.20 -14.80
N ASN A 180 2.84 17.32 -16.09
CA ASN A 180 1.52 17.20 -16.73
C ASN A 180 0.97 15.76 -16.75
N GLY A 181 1.80 14.79 -16.35
CA GLY A 181 1.43 13.39 -16.28
C GLY A 181 0.31 13.16 -15.26
N PHE A 182 -0.82 12.60 -15.70
CA PHE A 182 -2.01 12.38 -14.87
C PHE A 182 -2.61 13.67 -14.30
N GLY A 183 -2.51 14.77 -15.06
CA GLY A 183 -2.94 16.11 -14.65
C GLY A 183 -1.82 16.89 -14.01
N GLY A 184 -1.59 16.68 -12.72
CA GLY A 184 -0.58 17.40 -11.95
C GLY A 184 -0.95 18.87 -11.70
N MET A 185 0.03 19.68 -11.28
CA MET A 185 -0.17 21.07 -10.88
C MET A 185 -0.85 21.92 -11.97
N ASP A 186 -0.54 21.69 -13.25
CA ASP A 186 -1.21 22.38 -14.37
C ASP A 186 -2.73 22.14 -14.39
N GLN A 187 -3.21 20.97 -13.95
CA GLN A 187 -4.64 20.70 -13.89
C GLN A 187 -5.34 21.55 -12.83
N TYR A 188 -4.69 21.72 -11.68
CA TYR A 188 -5.18 22.61 -10.61
C TYR A 188 -5.12 24.08 -11.03
N VAL A 189 -4.05 24.51 -11.70
CA VAL A 189 -3.95 25.87 -12.24
C VAL A 189 -5.07 26.15 -13.23
N ARG A 190 -5.38 25.20 -14.12
CA ARG A 190 -6.50 25.33 -15.05
C ARG A 190 -7.86 25.40 -14.36
N TRP A 191 -8.09 24.60 -13.30
CA TRP A 191 -9.29 24.72 -12.48
C TRP A 191 -9.43 26.10 -11.83
N ALA A 192 -8.31 26.74 -11.47
CA ALA A 192 -8.27 28.09 -10.94
C ALA A 192 -8.33 29.21 -12.02
N GLY A 193 -8.45 28.85 -13.30
CA GLY A 193 -8.52 29.79 -14.42
C GLY A 193 -7.17 30.29 -14.95
N GLY A 194 -6.07 29.66 -14.55
CA GLY A 194 -4.73 29.93 -15.08
C GLY A 194 -4.33 29.01 -16.25
N SER A 195 -3.11 29.19 -16.74
CA SER A 195 -2.58 28.46 -17.92
C SER A 195 -1.56 27.39 -17.57
N THR A 196 -0.51 27.73 -16.80
CA THR A 196 0.55 26.79 -16.35
C THR A 196 1.02 27.18 -14.95
N HIS A 197 1.54 26.22 -14.20
CA HIS A 197 2.30 26.47 -12.96
C HIS A 197 3.74 26.92 -13.22
#